data_AF-A0A933X4N3-F1
#
_entry.id   AF-A0A933X4N3-F1
#
_cell.length_a   1.000
_cell.length_b   1.000
_cell.length_c   1.000
_cell.angle_alpha   90.00
_cell.angle_beta   90.00
_cell.angle_gamma   90.00
#
_symmetry.space_group_name_H-M   'P 1'
#
loop_
_entity.id
_entity.type
_entity.pdbx_description
1 polymer ?
#
loop_
_entity_poly.entity_id
_entity_poly.type
_entity_poly.pdbx_seq_one_letter_code
_entity_poly.pdbx_strand_id
1 'polypeptide(L)' 'MKTEDRYHELVQWSEEDGLYVGFCPDLFPAGGACHGKTSLAAYKALCEIVADTVATAEAEGIKLPPPRTRPMMEPVLA' A
#
# COMPACT_ATOMS: atom_id res chain seq x y z
N MET A 1 9.42 12.74 -2.73
CA MET A 1 8.66 11.50 -2.57
C MET A 1 9.64 10.35 -2.60
N LYS A 2 9.60 9.48 -1.60
CA LYS A 2 10.26 8.19 -1.62
C LYS A 2 9.62 7.29 -2.69
N THR A 3 10.26 6.17 -3.01
CA THR A 3 9.78 5.24 -4.04
C THR A 3 8.42 4.67 -3.68
N GLU A 4 8.23 4.31 -2.40
CA GLU A 4 6.99 3.80 -1.82
C GLU A 4 5.83 4.79 -1.88
N ASP A 5 6.09 6.11 -1.68
CA ASP A 5 5.06 7.16 -1.71
C ASP A 5 4.32 7.28 -3.06
N ARG A 6 4.85 6.64 -4.11
CA ARG A 6 4.25 6.64 -5.45
C ARG A 6 3.10 5.65 -5.58
N TYR A 7 2.99 4.70 -4.66
CA TYR A 7 1.98 3.66 -4.70
C TYR A 7 0.77 4.04 -3.85
N HIS A 8 -0.43 3.83 -4.39
CA HIS A 8 -1.64 4.16 -3.67
C HIS A 8 -1.92 3.11 -2.59
N GLU A 9 -1.80 3.54 -1.33
CA GLU A 9 -2.14 2.76 -0.14
C GLU A 9 -3.52 3.17 0.38
N LEU A 10 -4.41 2.20 0.58
CA LEU A 10 -5.72 2.43 1.18
C LEU A 10 -6.05 1.33 2.18
N VAL A 11 -6.89 1.66 3.17
CA VAL A 11 -7.41 0.72 4.15
C VAL A 11 -8.93 0.81 4.19
N GLN A 12 -9.60 -0.34 4.17
CA GLN A 12 -11.07 -0.43 4.19
C GLN A 12 -11.54 -1.51 5.17
N TRP A 13 -12.71 -1.33 5.79
CA TRP A 13 -13.36 -2.38 6.57
C TRP A 13 -13.91 -3.48 5.65
N SER A 14 -13.69 -4.74 6.01
CA SER A 14 -14.30 -5.92 5.40
C SER A 14 -15.34 -6.50 6.34
N GLU A 15 -16.60 -6.52 5.90
CA GLU A 15 -17.69 -7.18 6.64
C GLU A 15 -17.52 -8.70 6.68
N GLU A 16 -16.90 -9.29 5.65
CA GLU A 16 -16.64 -10.74 5.58
C GLU A 16 -15.59 -11.17 6.61
N ASP A 17 -14.52 -10.39 6.75
CA ASP A 17 -13.41 -10.71 7.66
C ASP A 17 -13.62 -10.16 9.08
N GLY A 18 -14.51 -9.17 9.24
CA GLY A 18 -14.65 -8.41 10.49
C GLY A 18 -13.37 -7.67 10.87
N LEU A 19 -12.60 -7.22 9.87
CA LEU A 19 -11.28 -6.61 10.02
C LEU A 19 -11.09 -5.47 9.01
N TYR A 20 -10.15 -4.56 9.30
CA TYR A 20 -9.63 -3.62 8.32
C TYR A 20 -8.61 -4.32 7.43
N VAL A 21 -8.75 -4.15 6.12
CA VAL A 21 -7.89 -4.71 5.09
C VAL A 21 -7.11 -3.58 4.42
N GLY A 22 -5.79 -3.73 4.35
CA GLY A 22 -4.90 -2.82 3.64
C GLY A 22 -4.67 -3.27 2.20
N PHE A 23 -4.72 -2.34 1.26
CA PHE A 23 -4.53 -2.60 -0.17
C PHE A 23 -3.48 -1.67 -0.76
N CYS A 24 -2.65 -2.23 -1.64
CA CYS A 24 -1.78 -1.49 -2.53
C CYS A 24 -1.88 -2.14 -3.92
N PRO A 25 -2.89 -1.79 -4.74
CA PRO A 25 -3.25 -2.57 -5.94
C PRO A 25 -2.12 -2.70 -6.97
N ASP A 26 -1.23 -1.72 -7.04
CA ASP A 26 -0.12 -1.71 -7.97
C ASP A 26 1.01 -2.69 -7.57
N LEU A 27 1.22 -2.93 -6.27
CA LEU A 27 2.23 -3.88 -5.76
C LEU A 27 1.62 -5.26 -5.45
N PHE A 28 0.39 -5.28 -4.95
CA PHE A 28 -0.33 -6.48 -4.53
C PHE A 28 -1.67 -6.60 -5.29
N PRO A 29 -1.65 -6.92 -6.59
CA PRO A 29 -2.86 -6.93 -7.42
C PRO A 29 -3.82 -8.08 -7.11
N ALA A 30 -3.38 -9.08 -6.35
CA ALA A 30 -4.17 -10.28 -6.04
C ALA A 30 -5.11 -10.13 -4.84
N GLY A 31 -5.10 -8.99 -4.13
CA GLY A 31 -6.01 -8.76 -2.99
C GLY A 31 -5.44 -7.85 -1.90
N GLY A 32 -5.97 -8.00 -0.69
CA GLY A 32 -5.48 -7.30 0.49
C GLY A 32 -4.07 -7.76 0.89
N ALA A 33 -3.20 -6.82 1.24
CA ALA A 33 -1.83 -7.08 1.66
C ALA A 33 -1.73 -7.43 3.15
N CYS A 34 -2.63 -6.89 3.98
CA CYS A 34 -2.62 -7.10 5.43
C CYS A 34 -3.98 -6.86 6.07
N HIS A 35 -4.14 -7.35 7.30
CA HIS A 35 -5.32 -7.13 8.15
C HIS A 35 -4.97 -6.40 9.46
N GLY A 36 -5.93 -5.67 10.01
CA GLY A 36 -5.82 -5.03 11.31
C GLY A 36 -7.17 -4.91 12.02
N LYS A 37 -7.16 -4.96 13.35
CA LYS A 37 -8.36 -4.75 14.17
C LYS A 37 -8.83 -3.29 14.19
N THR A 38 -7.95 -2.36 13.80
CA THR A 38 -8.25 -0.93 13.66
C THR A 38 -7.67 -0.44 12.34
N SER A 39 -8.24 0.64 11.80
CA SER A 39 -7.74 1.27 10.58
C SER A 39 -6.27 1.67 10.71
N LEU A 40 -5.87 2.24 11.85
CA LEU A 40 -4.49 2.62 12.14
C LEU A 40 -3.54 1.41 12.16
N ALA A 41 -3.95 0.30 12.77
CA ALA A 41 -3.12 -0.90 12.84
C ALA A 41 -2.90 -1.50 11.45
N ALA A 42 -3.96 -1.58 10.63
CA ALA A 42 -3.87 -2.04 9.25
C ALA A 42 -3.00 -1.11 8.40
N TYR A 43 -3.17 0.21 8.54
CA TYR A 43 -2.41 1.18 7.76
C TYR A 43 -0.92 1.16 8.12
N LYS A 44 -0.59 1.06 9.41
CA LYS A 44 0.81 0.91 9.84
C LYS A 44 1.47 -0.32 9.23
N ALA A 45 0.79 -1.47 9.29
CA ALA A 45 1.29 -2.70 8.69
C ALA A 45 1.44 -2.59 7.17
N LEU A 46 0.49 -1.92 6.50
CA LEU A 46 0.54 -1.68 5.06
C LEU A 46 1.78 -0.86 4.67
N CYS A 47 2.06 0.25 5.38
CA CYS A 47 3.24 1.06 5.12
C CYS A 47 4.54 0.28 5.29
N GLU A 48 4.63 -0.56 6.34
CA GLU A 48 5.80 -1.41 6.58
C GLU A 48 6.02 -2.42 5.43
N ILE A 49 4.95 -3.09 4.98
CA ILE A 49 4.97 -4.06 3.88
C ILE A 49 5.37 -3.40 2.55
N VAL A 50 4.78 -2.25 2.23
CA VAL A 50 5.09 -1.51 1.00
C VAL A 50 6.55 -1.06 0.99
N ALA A 51 7.02 -0.46 2.09
CA ALA A 51 8.41 -0.02 2.22
C ALA A 51 9.40 -1.18 2.08
N ASP A 52 9.14 -2.31 2.73
CA ASP A 52 9.98 -3.51 2.64
C ASP A 52 10.00 -4.12 1.23
N THR A 53 8.84 -4.17 0.57
CA THR A 53 8.71 -4.67 -0.81
C THR A 53 9.52 -3.81 -1.78
N VAL A 54 9.41 -2.48 -1.64
CA VAL A 54 10.17 -1.53 -2.45
C VAL A 54 11.67 -1.66 -2.19
N ALA A 55 12.09 -1.69 -0.93
CA ALA A 55 13.50 -1.81 -0.55
C ALA A 55 14.11 -3.12 -1.07
N THR A 56 13.39 -4.23 -0.96
CA THR A 56 13.82 -5.54 -1.47
C THR A 56 13.97 -5.52 -2.99
N ALA A 57 12.98 -4.96 -3.71
CA ALA A 57 13.07 -4.87 -5.16
C ALA A 57 14.25 -4.01 -5.63
N GLU A 58 14.51 -2.89 -4.95
CA GLU A 58 15.66 -2.02 -5.24
C GLU A 58 16.99 -2.74 -4.96
N ALA A 59 17.09 -3.48 -3.85
CA ALA A 59 18.29 -4.24 -3.48
C ALA A 59 18.58 -5.39 -4.46
N GLU A 60 17.54 -6.06 -4.96
CA GLU A 60 17.67 -7.19 -5.90
C GLU A 60 17.69 -6.76 -7.38
N GLY A 61 17.53 -5.47 -7.67
CA GLY A 61 17.43 -4.97 -9.04
C GLY A 61 16.15 -5.42 -9.77
N ILE A 62 15.12 -5.80 -9.02
CA ILE A 62 13.81 -6.17 -9.56
C ILE A 62 13.10 -4.90 -10.01
N LYS A 63 12.60 -4.92 -11.25
CA LYS A 63 11.83 -3.80 -11.78
C LYS A 63 10.46 -3.75 -11.09
N LEU A 64 10.24 -2.69 -10.30
CA LEU A 64 8.95 -2.42 -9.70
C LEU A 64 7.86 -2.14 -10.76
N PRO A 65 6.60 -2.56 -10.51
CA PRO A 65 5.49 -2.24 -11.39
C PRO A 65 5.23 -0.73 -11.42
N PRO A 66 4.77 -0.18 -12.56
CA PRO A 66 4.46 1.23 -12.65
C PRO A 66 3.21 1.56 -11.80
N PRO A 67 3.20 2.68 -11.06
CA PRO A 67 2.03 3.10 -10.31
C PRO A 67 0.91 3.53 -11.26
N ARG A 68 -0.19 2.78 -11.28
CA ARG A 68 -1.37 3.01 -12.12
C ARG A 68 -2.52 3.61 -11.31
N THR A 69 -2.62 3.27 -10.04
CA THR A 69 -3.61 3.86 -9.14
C THR A 69 -3.10 5.19 -8.62
N ARG A 70 -3.85 6.27 -8.83
CA ARG A 70 -3.49 7.62 -8.41
C ARG A 70 -4.65 8.29 -7.68
N PRO A 71 -4.36 9.22 -6.74
CA PRO A 71 -5.42 10.01 -6.13
C PRO A 71 -6.16 10.83 -7.19
N MET A 72 -7.47 11.01 -6.98
CA MET A 72 -8.32 11.76 -7.92
C MET A 72 -7.92 13.25 -8.00
N MET A 73 -7.31 13.78 -6.94
CA MET A 73 -6.77 15.13 -6.86
C MET A 73 -5.31 15.07 -6.45
N GLU A 74 -4.48 15.87 -7.11
CA GLU A 74 -3.07 16.00 -6.74
C GLU A 74 -2.93 16.69 -5.38
N PRO A 75 -2.07 16.19 -4.48
CA PRO A 75 -1.82 16.83 -3.21
C PRO A 75 -1.13 18.18 -3.44
N VAL A 76 -1.69 19.24 -2.86
CA VAL A 76 -1.05 20.56 -2.81
C VAL A 76 -0.07 20.55 -1.64
N LEU A 77 1.23 20.55 -1.94
CA LEU A 77 2.27 20.70 -0.93
C LEU A 77 2.33 22.17 -0.49
N ALA A 78 2.30 22.41 0.82
CA ALA A 78 2.49 23.73 1.42
C ALA A 78 3.97 24.04 1.66
#